data_AF-A0A9E0PCS5-F1
#
_entry.id   AF-A0A9E0PCS5-F1
#
_cell.length_a   1.000
_cell.length_b   1.000
_cell.length_c   1.000
_cell.angle_alpha   90.00
_cell.angle_beta   90.00
_cell.angle_gamma   90.00
#
_symmetry.space_group_name_H-M   'P 1'
#
loop_
_entity.id
_entity.type
_entity.pdbx_description
1 polymer ?
#
loop_
_entity_poly.entity_id
_entity_poly.type
_entity_poly.pdbx_seq_one_letter_code
_entity_poly.pdbx_strand_id
1 'polypeptide(L)'
;MRTRVGQSTAAGALCLAAFLLAMLIAAPAPAAEPHKMWPNSLSPEELSLRLEEGARRPLGSRENPIRVFRPDGERDYLSRLRCSDGVAPAFSRIGSYGPKPGIYGHIVDAYQVVCRSGDPAEATLLMDMYFADHTETAAPLGFTLQAP
;
A
#
# COMPACT_ATOMS: atom_id res chain seq x y z
N MET A 1 18.97 -90.37 17.94
CA MET A 1 17.81 -90.82 17.13
C MET A 1 16.63 -89.91 17.49
N ARG A 2 16.55 -88.71 16.89
CA ARG A 2 15.59 -88.31 15.85
C ARG A 2 14.16 -88.83 16.07
N THR A 3 13.23 -87.92 16.45
CA THR A 3 11.97 -87.57 15.73
C THR A 3 11.20 -86.49 16.53
N ARG A 4 11.34 -85.22 16.15
CA ARG A 4 10.32 -84.33 15.54
C ARG A 4 9.01 -84.18 16.33
N VAL A 5 8.95 -83.05 17.06
CA VAL A 5 7.73 -82.38 17.52
C VAL A 5 7.05 -81.71 16.32
N GLY A 6 5.75 -81.95 16.16
CA GLY A 6 4.93 -81.39 15.09
C GLY A 6 4.56 -79.93 15.35
N GLN A 7 4.68 -79.11 14.31
CA GLN A 7 4.18 -77.75 14.21
C GLN A 7 2.89 -77.74 13.35
N SER A 8 1.85 -77.07 13.84
CA SER A 8 0.71 -76.48 13.12
C SER A 8 -0.16 -75.81 14.18
N THR A 9 -0.78 -74.65 14.06
CA THR A 9 -0.93 -73.58 13.06
C THR A 9 -1.73 -72.52 13.84
N ALA A 10 -1.44 -71.23 13.71
CA ALA A 10 -2.48 -70.20 13.65
C ALA A 10 -1.85 -68.80 13.53
N ALA A 11 -2.36 -68.08 12.55
CA ALA A 11 -2.09 -66.68 12.27
C ALA A 11 -2.43 -65.78 13.47
N GLY A 12 -1.56 -64.82 13.74
CA GLY A 12 -1.80 -63.72 14.68
C GLY A 12 -1.33 -62.43 14.02
N ALA A 13 -2.29 -61.57 13.71
CA ALA A 13 -2.17 -60.45 12.80
C ALA A 13 -1.21 -59.34 13.24
N LEU A 14 -0.65 -58.66 12.23
CA LEU A 14 -0.13 -57.31 12.27
C LEU A 14 -0.95 -56.39 13.20
N CYS A 15 -0.27 -55.65 14.08
CA CYS A 15 -0.74 -54.35 14.56
C CYS A 15 0.44 -53.37 14.53
N LEU A 16 0.58 -52.74 13.36
CA LEU A 16 1.34 -51.52 13.14
C LEU A 16 0.47 -50.31 13.51
N ALA A 17 1.12 -49.31 14.13
CA ALA A 17 0.70 -47.90 14.25
C ALA A 17 -0.53 -47.62 15.16
N ALA A 18 -0.65 -46.49 15.86
CA ALA A 18 -0.11 -45.17 15.61
C ALA A 18 0.01 -44.34 16.90
N PHE A 19 1.12 -43.62 17.05
CA PHE A 19 1.24 -42.46 17.94
C PHE A 19 0.41 -41.31 17.35
N LEU A 20 -0.70 -40.93 17.98
CA LEU A 20 -1.42 -39.70 17.67
C LEU A 20 -1.11 -38.66 18.75
N LEU A 21 0.00 -37.93 18.54
CA LEU A 21 0.31 -36.69 19.24
C LEU A 21 -0.53 -35.58 18.59
N ALA A 22 -1.69 -35.26 19.17
CA ALA A 22 -2.48 -34.11 18.74
C ALA A 22 -1.82 -32.82 19.28
N MET A 23 -0.84 -32.29 18.54
CA MET A 23 -0.44 -30.90 18.70
C MET A 23 -1.54 -30.01 18.10
N LEU A 24 -2.29 -29.32 18.95
CA LEU A 24 -3.09 -28.18 18.53
C LEU A 24 -2.12 -27.09 18.06
N ILE A 25 -1.95 -27.00 16.74
CA ILE A 25 -1.37 -25.83 16.10
C ILE A 25 -2.45 -24.75 16.17
N ALA A 26 -2.30 -23.80 17.09
CA ALA A 26 -3.09 -22.57 17.04
C ALA A 26 -2.71 -21.85 15.75
N ALA A 27 -3.60 -21.87 14.76
CA ALA A 27 -3.41 -21.11 13.54
C ALA A 27 -3.33 -19.62 13.91
N PRO A 28 -2.35 -18.86 13.40
CA PRO A 28 -2.36 -17.41 13.58
C PRO A 28 -3.63 -16.85 12.94
N ALA A 29 -4.30 -15.92 13.64
CA ALA A 29 -5.41 -15.18 13.05
C ALA A 29 -4.93 -14.50 11.76
N PRO A 30 -5.74 -14.47 10.69
CA PRO A 30 -5.37 -13.74 9.48
C PRO A 30 -5.14 -12.27 9.88
N ALA A 31 -3.97 -11.74 9.55
CA ALA A 31 -3.69 -10.33 9.70
C ALA A 31 -4.77 -9.55 8.93
N ALA A 32 -5.33 -8.51 9.54
CA ALA A 32 -6.23 -7.62 8.84
C ALA A 32 -5.46 -6.99 7.67
N GLU A 33 -5.82 -7.38 6.46
CA GLU A 33 -5.25 -6.84 5.24
C GLU A 33 -5.49 -5.32 5.21
N PRO A 34 -4.44 -4.48 5.16
CA PRO A 34 -4.58 -3.02 5.29
C PRO A 34 -5.46 -2.39 4.20
N HIS A 35 -5.65 -3.10 3.07
CA HIS A 35 -6.50 -2.68 1.97
C HIS A 35 -8.01 -2.77 2.25
N LYS A 36 -8.46 -3.35 3.38
CA LYS A 36 -9.89 -3.45 3.72
C LYS A 36 -10.44 -2.29 4.55
N MET A 37 -9.61 -1.31 4.91
CA MET A 37 -10.02 -0.25 5.84
C MET A 37 -10.91 0.83 5.19
N TRP A 38 -10.98 0.92 3.86
CA TRP A 38 -11.78 1.94 3.18
C TRP A 38 -12.77 1.34 2.16
N PRO A 39 -14.02 1.84 2.12
CA PRO A 39 -14.96 1.44 1.08
C PRO A 39 -14.40 1.84 -0.29
N ASN A 40 -14.41 0.89 -1.24
CA ASN A 40 -13.93 1.02 -2.63
C ASN A 40 -12.41 0.89 -2.86
N SER A 41 -11.67 0.26 -1.95
CA SER A 41 -10.27 -0.11 -2.21
C SER A 41 -10.15 -1.13 -3.35
N LEU A 42 -9.22 -0.87 -4.27
CA LEU A 42 -8.85 -1.79 -5.35
C LEU A 42 -8.27 -3.08 -4.79
N SER A 43 -8.37 -4.19 -5.54
CA SER A 43 -7.56 -5.37 -5.24
C SER A 43 -6.06 -5.05 -5.36
N PRO A 44 -5.16 -5.79 -4.69
CA PRO A 44 -3.73 -5.57 -4.81
C PRO A 44 -3.20 -5.61 -6.25
N GLU A 45 -3.73 -6.50 -7.08
CA GLU A 45 -3.38 -6.62 -8.51
C GLU A 45 -3.79 -5.38 -9.29
N GLU A 46 -5.04 -4.94 -9.14
CA GLU A 46 -5.53 -3.72 -9.78
C GLU A 46 -4.76 -2.48 -9.33
N LEU A 47 -4.45 -2.37 -8.04
CA LEU A 47 -3.65 -1.27 -7.51
C LEU A 47 -2.26 -1.24 -8.15
N SER A 48 -1.60 -2.40 -8.27
CA SER A 48 -0.29 -2.50 -8.91
C SER A 48 -0.32 -2.02 -10.37
N LEU A 49 -1.31 -2.48 -11.15
CA LEU A 49 -1.47 -2.05 -12.55
C LEU A 49 -1.69 -0.54 -12.67
N ARG A 50 -2.51 0.03 -11.78
CA ARG A 50 -2.79 1.47 -11.79
C ARG A 50 -1.60 2.31 -11.31
N LEU A 51 -0.77 1.79 -10.41
CA LEU A 51 0.49 2.41 -10.01
C LEU A 51 1.47 2.50 -11.19
N GLU A 52 1.60 1.44 -11.98
CA GLU A 52 2.42 1.46 -13.20
C GLU A 52 1.87 2.44 -14.24
N GLU A 53 0.55 2.52 -14.39
CA GLU A 53 -0.08 3.50 -15.27
C GLU A 53 0.13 4.94 -14.80
N GLY A 54 -0.10 5.20 -13.50
CA GLY A 54 0.06 6.52 -12.90
C GLY A 54 1.49 7.02 -13.00
N ALA A 55 2.50 6.15 -12.83
CA ALA A 55 3.90 6.51 -12.95
C ALA A 55 4.29 7.13 -14.31
N ARG A 56 3.47 6.92 -15.36
CA ARG A 56 3.63 7.51 -16.70
C ARG A 56 2.97 8.89 -16.86
N ARG A 57 2.36 9.42 -15.80
CA ARG A 57 1.61 10.69 -15.78
C ARG A 57 2.28 11.69 -14.83
N PRO A 58 2.09 13.00 -15.04
CA PRO A 58 2.67 14.02 -14.15
C PRO A 58 2.26 13.80 -12.69
N LEU A 59 3.23 13.77 -11.78
CA LEU A 59 2.96 13.66 -10.34
C LEU A 59 2.18 14.89 -9.84
N GLY A 60 1.22 14.67 -8.94
CA GLY A 60 0.31 15.70 -8.45
C GLY A 60 -0.90 15.94 -9.36
N SER A 61 -1.09 15.12 -10.39
CA SER A 61 -2.28 15.13 -11.24
C SER A 61 -3.36 14.18 -10.73
N ARG A 62 -4.49 14.11 -11.42
CA ARG A 62 -5.58 13.19 -11.06
C ARG A 62 -5.22 11.74 -11.39
N GLU A 63 -4.44 11.59 -12.46
CA GLU A 63 -3.97 10.33 -13.00
C GLU A 63 -2.68 9.85 -12.32
N ASN A 64 -2.04 10.69 -11.50
CA ASN A 64 -0.94 10.34 -10.63
C ASN A 64 -0.89 11.29 -9.42
N PRO A 65 -1.84 11.17 -8.49
CA PRO A 65 -1.86 12.01 -7.31
C PRO A 65 -0.64 11.71 -6.44
N ILE A 66 -0.18 12.72 -5.70
CA ILE A 66 0.87 12.55 -4.71
C ILE A 66 0.34 11.61 -3.63
N ARG A 67 0.98 10.46 -3.49
CA ARG A 67 0.58 9.45 -2.53
C ARG A 67 1.12 9.85 -1.17
N VAL A 68 0.29 9.87 -0.15
CA VAL A 68 0.73 10.12 1.23
C VAL A 68 -0.11 9.29 2.19
N PHE A 69 0.33 9.23 3.44
CA PHE A 69 -0.46 8.63 4.50
C PHE A 69 -1.10 9.71 5.36
N ARG A 70 -2.45 9.74 5.36
CA ARG A 70 -3.31 10.59 6.20
C ARG A 70 -3.15 12.12 5.97
N PRO A 71 -4.01 12.96 6.58
CA PRO A 71 -3.91 14.42 6.44
C PRO A 71 -2.63 15.05 6.97
N ASP A 72 -1.90 14.38 7.86
CA ASP A 72 -0.57 14.80 8.31
C ASP A 72 0.48 14.59 7.21
N GLY A 73 0.44 13.48 6.48
CA GLY A 73 1.35 13.23 5.36
C GLY A 73 1.20 14.25 4.22
N GLU A 74 -0.02 14.76 3.98
CA GLU A 74 -0.24 15.83 3.00
C GLU A 74 0.51 17.11 3.38
N ARG A 75 0.32 17.55 4.64
CA ARG A 75 0.97 18.75 5.18
C ARG A 75 2.48 18.59 5.22
N ASP A 76 2.96 17.42 5.60
CA ASP A 76 4.38 17.11 5.71
C ASP A 76 5.06 17.19 4.33
N TYR A 77 4.47 16.55 3.31
CA TYR A 77 4.94 16.66 1.92
C TYR A 77 4.98 18.11 1.42
N LEU A 78 3.91 18.88 1.63
CA LEU A 78 3.85 20.28 1.21
C LEU A 78 4.88 21.16 1.93
N SER A 79 5.20 20.86 3.20
CA SER A 79 6.23 21.56 3.97
C SER A 79 7.65 21.32 3.45
N ARG A 80 7.89 20.18 2.79
CA ARG A 80 9.17 19.81 2.16
C ARG A 80 9.30 20.32 0.72
N LEU A 81 8.19 20.70 0.09
CA LEU A 81 8.17 21.17 -1.29
C LEU A 81 8.91 22.50 -1.44
N ARG A 82 9.67 22.67 -2.51
CA ARG A 82 10.37 23.90 -2.84
C ARG A 82 10.10 24.28 -4.30
N CYS A 83 9.86 25.57 -4.52
CA CYS A 83 9.76 26.16 -5.85
C CYS A 83 11.10 26.07 -6.59
N SER A 84 11.14 26.44 -7.87
CA SER A 84 12.38 26.41 -8.66
C SER A 84 13.49 27.33 -8.12
N ASP A 85 13.14 28.35 -7.33
CA ASP A 85 14.08 29.25 -6.64
C ASP A 85 14.54 28.71 -5.26
N GLY A 86 14.10 27.50 -4.88
CA GLY A 86 14.44 26.86 -3.62
C GLY A 86 13.65 27.37 -2.42
N VAL A 87 12.67 28.26 -2.60
CA VAL A 87 11.82 28.79 -1.52
C VAL A 87 10.63 27.87 -1.28
N ALA A 88 10.17 27.78 -0.03
CA ALA A 88 8.94 27.05 0.29
C ALA A 88 7.71 27.77 -0.30
N PRO A 89 6.82 27.08 -1.03
CA PRO A 89 5.60 27.68 -1.53
C PRO A 89 4.62 27.98 -0.38
N ALA A 90 3.72 28.93 -0.61
CA ALA A 90 2.48 29.00 0.18
C ALA A 90 1.50 27.95 -0.35
N PHE A 91 0.73 27.31 0.53
CA PHE A 91 -0.27 26.34 0.10
C PHE A 91 -1.56 26.43 0.90
N SER A 92 -2.68 26.08 0.26
CA SER A 92 -3.98 25.98 0.91
C SER A 92 -4.79 24.84 0.29
N ARG A 93 -5.56 24.12 1.13
CA ARG A 93 -6.47 23.08 0.67
C ARG A 93 -7.69 23.75 0.05
N ILE A 94 -7.97 23.47 -1.21
CA ILE A 94 -9.10 24.04 -1.96
C ILE A 94 -10.31 23.08 -2.05
N GLY A 95 -10.18 21.88 -1.49
CA GLY A 95 -11.30 20.93 -1.32
C GLY A 95 -10.92 19.51 -1.73
N SER A 96 -11.93 18.64 -1.76
CA SER A 96 -11.79 17.30 -2.35
C SER A 96 -12.19 17.36 -3.82
N TYR A 97 -11.37 16.78 -4.71
CA TYR A 97 -11.44 17.08 -6.14
C TYR A 97 -12.35 16.14 -6.93
N GLY A 98 -13.53 16.67 -7.29
CA GLY A 98 -14.42 16.17 -8.33
C GLY A 98 -15.36 15.03 -7.89
N PRO A 99 -16.39 14.71 -8.72
CA PRO A 99 -17.39 13.68 -8.41
C PRO A 99 -16.88 12.25 -8.58
N LYS A 100 -15.65 12.08 -9.08
CA LYS A 100 -15.04 10.78 -9.38
C LYS A 100 -13.83 10.55 -8.45
N PRO A 101 -13.45 9.31 -8.14
CA PRO A 101 -12.18 9.00 -7.49
C PRO A 101 -10.96 9.23 -8.40
N GLY A 102 -9.78 9.45 -7.81
CA GLY A 102 -8.50 9.44 -8.51
C GLY A 102 -8.19 8.06 -9.12
N ILE A 103 -7.08 7.96 -9.86
CA ILE A 103 -6.74 6.71 -10.55
C ILE A 103 -6.66 5.51 -9.58
N TYR A 104 -6.27 5.71 -8.32
CA TYR A 104 -6.13 4.64 -7.34
C TYR A 104 -7.44 4.26 -6.62
N GLY A 105 -8.58 4.82 -7.03
CA GLY A 105 -9.90 4.46 -6.50
C GLY A 105 -10.33 5.25 -5.26
N HIS A 106 -9.47 6.15 -4.75
CA HIS A 106 -9.78 6.99 -3.59
C HIS A 106 -10.20 8.41 -3.98
N ILE A 107 -10.84 9.10 -3.04
CA ILE A 107 -11.03 10.54 -3.13
C ILE A 107 -9.66 11.20 -2.96
N VAL A 108 -9.36 12.19 -3.81
CA VAL A 108 -8.14 12.97 -3.75
C VAL A 108 -8.44 14.39 -3.27
N ASP A 109 -7.51 14.96 -2.51
CA ASP A 109 -7.58 16.34 -2.06
C ASP A 109 -6.80 17.25 -2.99
N ALA A 110 -7.34 18.44 -3.24
CA ALA A 110 -6.71 19.47 -4.05
C ALA A 110 -6.13 20.56 -3.16
N TYR A 111 -4.89 20.92 -3.47
CA TYR A 111 -4.16 22.02 -2.87
C TYR A 111 -3.76 23.02 -3.95
N GLN A 112 -4.03 24.30 -3.69
CA GLN A 112 -3.40 25.39 -4.42
C GLN A 112 -2.04 25.65 -3.81
N VAL A 113 -1.01 25.74 -4.65
CA VAL A 113 0.39 25.98 -4.29
C VAL A 113 0.88 27.20 -5.06
N VAL A 114 1.46 28.17 -4.35
CA VAL A 114 1.87 29.46 -4.91
C VAL A 114 3.35 29.72 -4.64
N CYS A 115 4.13 29.92 -5.71
CA CYS A 115 5.51 30.35 -5.67
C CYS A 115 5.60 31.84 -6.02
N ARG A 116 5.93 32.70 -5.04
CA ARG A 116 5.89 34.16 -5.25
C ARG A 116 6.97 34.67 -6.22
N SER A 117 8.14 34.04 -6.21
CA SER A 117 9.32 34.42 -6.99
C SER A 117 9.89 33.27 -7.82
N GLY A 118 9.27 32.10 -7.74
CA GLY A 118 9.70 30.88 -8.40
C GLY A 118 8.70 30.41 -9.45
N ASP A 119 9.11 29.39 -10.19
CA ASP A 119 8.29 28.66 -11.14
C ASP A 119 7.93 27.27 -10.55
N PRO A 120 6.72 26.75 -10.77
CA PRO A 120 5.57 27.46 -11.35
C PRO A 120 5.02 28.52 -10.38
N ALA A 121 4.61 29.68 -10.90
CA ALA A 121 4.04 30.75 -10.06
C ALA A 121 2.82 30.28 -9.25
N GLU A 122 2.01 29.40 -9.84
CA GLU A 122 0.90 28.71 -9.20
C GLU A 122 0.73 27.31 -9.78
N ALA A 123 0.35 26.35 -8.94
CA ALA A 123 -0.04 25.01 -9.35
C ALA A 123 -1.19 24.49 -8.49
N THR A 124 -2.00 23.60 -9.06
CA THR A 124 -2.91 22.74 -8.29
C THR A 124 -2.27 21.36 -8.19
N LEU A 125 -2.09 20.88 -6.96
CA LEU A 125 -1.58 19.55 -6.67
C LEU A 125 -2.68 18.68 -6.08
N LEU A 126 -2.83 17.47 -6.59
CA LEU A 126 -3.76 16.47 -6.09
C LEU A 126 -3.02 15.44 -5.25
N MET A 127 -3.57 15.12 -4.08
CA MET A 127 -2.97 14.22 -3.09
C MET A 127 -3.95 13.10 -2.72
N ASP A 128 -3.45 11.88 -2.61
CA ASP A 128 -4.19 10.71 -2.16
C ASP A 128 -3.63 10.26 -0.80
N MET A 129 -4.36 10.58 0.26
CA MET A 129 -3.96 10.32 1.64
C MET A 129 -4.22 8.88 2.13
N TYR A 130 -4.70 7.99 1.26
CA TYR A 130 -5.10 6.64 1.64
C TYR A 130 -4.02 5.58 1.35
N PHE A 131 -2.77 6.02 1.11
CA PHE A 131 -1.63 5.12 0.94
C PHE A 131 -0.97 4.84 2.30
N ALA A 132 -1.34 3.72 2.90
CA ALA A 132 -0.81 3.27 4.20
C ALA A 132 0.73 3.25 4.21
N ASP A 133 1.31 3.85 5.24
CA ASP A 133 2.76 3.92 5.49
C ASP A 133 3.60 4.48 4.33
N HIS A 134 2.98 5.20 3.39
CA HIS A 134 3.68 5.76 2.24
C HIS A 134 4.14 7.20 2.48
N THR A 135 5.39 7.47 2.12
CA THR A 135 5.99 8.81 2.06
C THR A 135 6.47 9.06 0.65
N GLU A 136 5.84 10.00 -0.06
CA GLU A 136 6.29 10.38 -1.39
C GLU A 136 7.63 11.12 -1.32
N THR A 137 8.54 10.70 -2.19
CA THR A 137 9.92 11.20 -2.27
C THR A 137 10.20 11.90 -3.60
N ALA A 138 9.30 11.81 -4.58
CA ALA A 138 9.41 12.52 -5.84
C ALA A 138 8.74 13.92 -5.76
N ALA A 139 9.32 14.88 -6.48
CA ALA A 139 8.73 16.22 -6.64
C ALA A 139 7.85 16.27 -7.91
N PRO A 140 6.76 17.07 -7.93
CA PRO A 140 6.02 17.36 -9.16
C PRO A 140 6.89 18.18 -10.12
N LEU A 141 6.51 18.21 -11.39
CA LEU A 141 7.24 18.98 -12.41
C LEU A 141 7.33 20.46 -11.99
N GLY A 142 8.53 21.04 -12.09
CA GLY A 142 8.81 22.44 -11.72
C GLY A 142 9.14 22.66 -10.25
N PHE A 143 8.99 21.65 -9.39
CA PHE A 143 9.35 21.72 -7.98
C PHE A 143 10.56 20.85 -7.66
N THR A 144 11.12 21.08 -6.47
CA THR A 144 12.02 20.13 -5.80
C THR A 144 11.42 19.72 -4.45
N LEU A 145 11.89 18.62 -3.89
CA LEU A 145 11.39 18.09 -2.62
C LEU A 145 12.57 17.82 -1.69
N GLN A 146 12.51 18.36 -0.47
CA GLN A 146 13.48 18.04 0.56
C GLN A 146 13.27 16.63 1.09
N ALA A 147 14.34 15.97 1.52
CA ALA A 147 14.25 14.68 2.18
C ALA A 147 13.40 14.78 3.46
N PRO A 148 12.69 13.70 3.85
CA PRO A 148 12.02 13.60 5.14
C PRO A 148 12.98 13.79 6.33
#